data_AF-A0A369GVS1-F1
#
_entry.id   AF-A0A369GVS1-F1
#
_cell.length_a   1.000
_cell.length_b   1.000
_cell.length_c   1.000
_cell.angle_alpha   90.00
_cell.angle_beta   90.00
_cell.angle_gamma   90.00
#
_symmetry.space_group_name_H-M   'P 1'
#
loop_
_entity.id
_entity.type
_entity.pdbx_description
1 polymer ?
#
loop_
_entity_poly.entity_id
_entity_poly.type
_entity_poly.pdbx_seq_one_letter_code
_entity_poly.pdbx_strand_id
1 'polypeptide(L)'
;MAAKDGGGDSKLFSRGKVAELRLELNSGGKKDKNYSAKKIALKRIVANMTMSNNDMVALFPDIIGCMTIPSLEIKKMSFLYLVNYARVRPDMATKAIPILEMVGRFKT
;
A
#
# COMPACT_ATOMS: atom_id res chain seq x y z
N MET A 1 26.09 -1.35 29.35
CA MET A 1 25.88 -2.53 28.49
C MET A 1 24.61 -2.29 27.70
N ALA A 2 24.71 -2.40 26.37
CA ALA A 2 23.65 -2.10 25.42
C ALA A 2 22.71 -3.30 25.22
N ALA A 3 21.43 -3.05 25.05
CA ALA A 3 20.52 -3.94 24.33
C ALA A 3 19.80 -3.10 23.27
N LYS A 4 20.18 -3.38 22.03
CA LYS A 4 19.78 -2.71 20.79
C LYS A 4 18.32 -3.08 20.46
N ASP A 5 17.46 -2.07 20.35
CA ASP A 5 16.18 -2.17 19.65
C ASP A 5 16.48 -2.50 18.18
N GLY A 6 16.20 -3.74 17.78
CA GLY A 6 16.68 -4.30 16.50
C GLY A 6 15.76 -5.39 15.94
N GLY A 7 14.45 -5.25 16.13
CA GLY A 7 13.46 -6.27 15.74
C GLY A 7 12.41 -5.84 14.71
N GLY A 8 12.46 -4.61 14.18
CA GLY A 8 11.41 -4.06 13.32
C GLY A 8 11.51 -4.48 11.85
N ASP A 9 12.71 -4.77 11.37
CA ASP A 9 13.03 -4.76 9.95
C ASP A 9 12.88 -6.14 9.30
N SER A 10 13.10 -7.22 10.06
CA SER A 10 13.07 -8.61 9.56
C SER A 10 11.68 -9.02 9.06
N LYS A 11 10.61 -8.38 9.56
CA LYS A 11 9.23 -8.61 9.12
C LYS A 11 8.86 -7.82 7.85
N LEU A 12 9.61 -6.77 7.49
CA LEU A 12 9.38 -6.01 6.27
C LEU A 12 9.78 -6.81 5.01
N PHE A 13 10.79 -7.68 5.13
CA PHE A 13 11.32 -8.51 4.03
C PHE A 13 10.76 -9.92 3.97
N SER A 14 9.96 -10.33 4.96
CA SER A 14 9.18 -11.57 4.83
C SER A 14 8.19 -11.35 3.70
N ARG A 15 8.42 -12.03 2.55
CA ARG A 15 7.57 -12.09 1.35
C ARG A 15 6.17 -12.52 1.77
N GLY A 16 5.40 -11.56 2.28
CA GLY A 16 4.04 -11.78 2.73
C GLY A 16 3.27 -12.29 1.53
N LYS A 17 2.62 -13.44 1.68
CA LYS A 17 1.73 -13.92 0.62
C LYS A 17 0.68 -12.82 0.40
N VAL A 18 0.29 -12.61 -0.86
CA VAL A 18 -0.74 -11.62 -1.25
C VAL A 18 -1.96 -11.68 -0.33
N ALA A 19 -2.37 -12.89 0.08
CA ALA A 19 -3.48 -13.09 1.01
C ALA A 19 -3.28 -12.42 2.37
N GLU A 20 -2.08 -12.46 2.95
CA GLU A 20 -1.79 -11.81 4.24
C GLU A 20 -1.78 -10.29 4.09
N LEU A 21 -1.14 -9.76 3.05
CA LEU A 21 -1.12 -8.31 2.81
C LEU A 21 -2.52 -7.77 2.53
N ARG A 22 -3.35 -8.52 1.81
CA ARG A 22 -4.78 -8.21 1.63
C ARG A 22 -5.51 -8.16 2.97
N LEU A 23 -5.29 -9.17 3.83
CA LEU A 23 -5.88 -9.17 5.17
C LEU A 23 -5.42 -7.95 5.95
N GLU A 24 -4.13 -7.59 5.96
CA GLU A 24 -3.63 -6.41 6.68
C GLU A 24 -4.20 -5.09 6.15
N LEU A 25 -4.33 -4.93 4.83
CA LEU A 25 -4.95 -3.75 4.20
C LEU A 25 -6.43 -3.59 4.58
N ASN A 26 -7.16 -4.71 4.67
CA ASN A 26 -8.56 -4.72 5.08
C ASN A 26 -8.73 -4.77 6.60
N SER A 27 -7.68 -5.12 7.34
CA SER A 27 -7.64 -5.13 8.80
C SER A 27 -7.56 -3.71 9.35
N GLY A 28 -8.11 -3.52 10.54
CA GLY A 28 -8.29 -2.20 11.14
C GLY A 28 -9.61 -1.59 10.73
N GLY A 29 -10.68 -2.11 11.32
CA GLY A 29 -11.97 -1.41 11.41
C GLY A 29 -11.90 -0.20 12.35
N LYS A 30 -13.06 0.28 12.80
CA LYS A 30 -13.32 1.54 13.56
C LYS A 30 -12.41 1.86 14.78
N LYS A 31 -11.52 0.94 15.21
CA LYS A 31 -10.60 1.12 16.35
C LYS A 31 -9.21 1.64 15.95
N ASP A 32 -8.80 1.55 14.69
CA ASP A 32 -7.46 1.99 14.25
C ASP A 32 -7.49 3.44 13.74
N LYS A 33 -7.47 4.42 14.65
CA LYS A 33 -7.56 5.85 14.31
C LYS A 33 -6.41 6.35 13.43
N ASN A 34 -5.26 5.68 13.43
CA ASN A 34 -4.05 6.15 12.73
C ASN A 34 -3.65 5.32 11.51
N TYR A 35 -4.44 4.30 11.17
CA TYR A 35 -4.20 3.39 10.03
C TYR A 35 -2.80 2.75 10.04
N SER A 36 -2.27 2.45 11.23
CA SER A 36 -0.89 2.00 11.43
C SER A 36 -0.63 0.68 10.73
N ALA A 37 -1.55 -0.29 10.83
CA ALA A 37 -1.45 -1.57 10.15
C ALA A 37 -1.44 -1.41 8.61
N LYS A 38 -2.33 -0.58 8.06
CA LYS A 38 -2.39 -0.30 6.61
C LYS A 38 -1.11 0.35 6.11
N LYS A 39 -0.51 1.27 6.88
CA LYS A 39 0.77 1.89 6.54
C LYS A 39 1.91 0.88 6.49
N ILE A 40 1.97 -0.04 7.46
CA ILE A 40 2.97 -1.11 7.49
C ILE A 40 2.78 -2.02 6.27
N ALA A 41 1.56 -2.47 6.00
CA ALA A 41 1.23 -3.29 4.84
C ALA A 41 1.61 -2.61 3.51
N LEU A 42 1.29 -1.32 3.35
CA LEU A 42 1.66 -0.54 2.17
C LEU A 42 3.18 -0.46 1.97
N LYS A 43 3.95 -0.22 3.04
CA LYS A 43 5.43 -0.22 2.97
C LYS A 43 5.96 -1.58 2.51
N ARG A 44 5.38 -2.68 3.01
CA ARG A 44 5.72 -4.03 2.56
C ARG A 44 5.36 -4.26 1.09
N ILE A 45 4.21 -3.80 0.62
CA ILE A 45 3.80 -3.93 -0.78
C ILE A 45 4.76 -3.17 -1.70
N VAL A 46 5.11 -1.93 -1.34
CA VAL A 46 6.06 -1.10 -2.07
C VAL A 46 7.42 -1.80 -2.16
N ALA A 47 7.93 -2.35 -1.05
CA ALA A 47 9.17 -3.11 -1.04
C ALA A 47 9.11 -4.41 -1.87
N ASN A 48 7.97 -5.11 -1.85
CA ASN A 48 7.80 -6.35 -2.63
C ASN A 48 7.72 -6.07 -4.14
N MET A 49 7.08 -4.97 -4.58
CA MET A 49 7.01 -4.64 -6.01
C MET A 49 8.35 -4.21 -6.59
N THR A 50 9.22 -3.54 -5.81
CA THR A 50 10.57 -3.16 -6.28
C THR A 50 11.51 -4.34 -6.41
N MET A 51 11.23 -5.45 -5.70
CA MET A 51 11.93 -6.73 -5.81
C MET A 51 11.38 -7.62 -6.95
N SER A 52 10.66 -7.04 -7.92
CA SER A 52 10.12 -7.72 -9.11
C SER A 52 9.05 -8.80 -8.82
N ASN A 53 8.33 -8.67 -7.70
CA ASN A 53 7.25 -9.60 -7.38
C ASN A 53 5.92 -9.22 -8.07
N ASN A 54 5.62 -9.84 -9.21
CA ASN A 54 4.42 -9.55 -10.00
C ASN A 54 3.11 -9.89 -9.27
N ASP A 55 3.13 -10.78 -8.28
CA ASP A 55 1.94 -11.18 -7.51
C ASP A 55 1.26 -10.01 -6.76
N MET A 56 2.01 -8.95 -6.44
CA MET A 56 1.46 -7.79 -5.74
C MET A 56 0.37 -7.08 -6.54
N VAL A 57 0.31 -7.30 -7.86
CA VAL A 57 -0.73 -6.76 -8.75
C VAL A 57 -2.15 -7.12 -8.29
N ALA A 58 -2.32 -8.28 -7.66
CA ALA A 58 -3.61 -8.76 -7.18
C ALA A 58 -4.18 -7.92 -6.04
N LEU A 59 -3.37 -7.07 -5.40
CA LEU A 59 -3.77 -6.14 -4.33
C LEU A 59 -4.30 -4.80 -4.88
N PHE A 60 -4.33 -4.62 -6.21
CA PHE A 60 -4.86 -3.41 -6.83
C PHE A 60 -6.22 -2.92 -6.25
N PRO A 61 -7.28 -3.74 -6.13
CA PRO A 61 -8.55 -3.26 -5.57
C PRO A 61 -8.42 -2.79 -4.11
N ASP A 62 -7.57 -3.45 -3.33
CA ASP A 62 -7.31 -3.10 -1.93
C ASP A 62 -6.52 -1.78 -1.81
N ILE A 63 -5.53 -1.56 -2.67
CA ILE A 63 -4.75 -0.31 -2.76
C ILE A 63 -5.65 0.87 -3.15
N ILE A 64 -6.54 0.67 -4.13
CA ILE A 64 -7.51 1.67 -4.56
C ILE A 64 -8.46 2.03 -3.41
N GLY A 65 -8.94 1.04 -2.66
CA GLY A 65 -9.74 1.28 -1.46
C GLY A 65 -9.00 2.16 -0.44
N CYS A 66 -7.70 1.93 -0.25
CA CYS A 66 -6.87 2.71 0.68
C CYS A 66 -6.67 4.17 0.24
N MET A 67 -6.85 4.53 -1.03
CA MET A 67 -6.69 5.92 -1.50
C MET A 67 -7.79 6.86 -0.99
N THR A 68 -8.94 6.31 -0.59
CA THR A 68 -10.04 7.08 0.00
C THR A 68 -9.76 7.49 1.45
N ILE A 69 -8.73 6.91 2.07
CA ILE A 69 -8.35 7.20 3.46
C ILE A 69 -7.76 8.61 3.54
N PRO A 70 -8.17 9.45 4.53
CA PRO A 70 -7.66 10.80 4.72
C PRO A 70 -6.26 10.80 5.38
N SER A 71 -5.31 10.03 4.83
CA SER A 71 -3.92 9.97 5.30
C SER A 71 -2.96 10.19 4.15
N LEU A 72 -2.18 11.27 4.21
CA LEU A 72 -1.21 11.62 3.16
C LEU A 72 -0.14 10.55 2.96
N GLU A 73 0.32 9.92 4.05
CA GLU A 73 1.32 8.84 3.97
C GLU A 73 0.77 7.64 3.17
N ILE A 74 -0.48 7.25 3.43
CA ILE A 74 -1.16 6.17 2.69
C ILE A 74 -1.33 6.54 1.23
N LYS A 75 -1.83 7.75 0.95
CA LYS A 75 -2.01 8.24 -0.42
C LYS A 75 -0.69 8.22 -1.20
N LYS A 76 0.42 8.70 -0.62
CA LYS A 76 1.75 8.68 -1.25
C LYS A 76 2.21 7.26 -1.60
N MET A 77 2.03 6.30 -0.67
CA MET A 77 2.42 4.91 -0.91
C MET A 77 1.55 4.24 -1.98
N SER A 78 0.24 4.46 -1.96
CA SER A 78 -0.67 3.97 -3.00
C SER A 78 -0.37 4.59 -4.37
N PHE A 79 0.00 5.87 -4.42
CA PHE A 79 0.42 6.54 -5.65
C PHE A 79 1.69 5.94 -6.22
N LEU A 80 2.70 5.73 -5.37
CA LEU A 80 3.97 5.11 -5.76
C LEU A 80 3.73 3.71 -6.38
N TYR A 81 2.83 2.93 -5.79
CA TYR A 81 2.39 1.65 -6.35
C TYR A 81 1.78 1.81 -7.74
N LEU A 82 0.84 2.74 -7.92
CA LEU A 82 0.23 2.98 -9.24
C LEU A 82 1.24 3.43 -10.28
N VAL A 83 2.17 4.32 -9.95
CA VAL A 83 3.20 4.80 -10.91
C VAL A 83 4.11 3.66 -11.35
N ASN A 84 4.50 2.78 -10.43
CA ASN A 84 5.31 1.61 -10.74
C ASN A 84 4.55 0.65 -11.68
N TYR A 85 3.29 0.34 -11.37
CA TYR A 85 2.47 -0.56 -12.19
C TYR A 85 1.96 0.07 -13.48
N ALA A 86 1.79 1.39 -13.57
CA ALA A 86 1.37 2.06 -14.80
C ALA A 86 2.39 1.88 -15.92
N ARG A 87 3.69 1.78 -15.59
CA ARG A 87 4.75 1.49 -16.56
C ARG A 87 4.72 0.05 -17.07
N VAL A 88 4.31 -0.90 -16.23
CA VAL A 88 4.32 -2.33 -16.54
C VAL A 88 2.97 -2.83 -17.07
N ARG A 89 1.86 -2.21 -16.64
CA ARG A 89 0.47 -2.52 -17.00
C ARG A 89 -0.38 -1.24 -17.12
N PRO A 90 -0.36 -0.58 -18.29
CA PRO A 90 -1.12 0.64 -18.51
C PRO A 90 -2.63 0.46 -18.33
N ASP A 91 -3.20 -0.73 -18.61
CA ASP A 91 -4.63 -1.02 -18.44
C ASP A 91 -5.14 -0.80 -17.01
N MET A 92 -4.30 -1.09 -16.01
CA MET A 92 -4.65 -0.85 -14.62
C MET A 92 -4.60 0.63 -14.26
N ALA A 93 -3.65 1.37 -14.83
CA ALA A 93 -3.57 2.81 -14.63
C ALA A 93 -4.86 3.49 -15.11
N THR A 94 -5.38 3.08 -16.27
CA THR A 94 -6.65 3.57 -16.82
C THR A 94 -7.81 3.36 -15.85
N LYS A 95 -7.86 2.21 -15.16
CA LYS A 95 -8.88 1.91 -14.15
C LYS A 95 -8.74 2.75 -12.87
N ALA A 96 -7.54 3.23 -12.57
CA ALA A 96 -7.28 4.08 -11.41
C ALA A 96 -7.60 5.56 -11.68
N ILE A 97 -7.59 6.02 -12.94
CA ILE A 97 -7.90 7.42 -13.33
C ILE A 97 -9.13 7.99 -12.62
N PRO A 98 -10.33 7.36 -12.65
CA PRO A 98 -11.51 7.95 -12.00
C PRO A 98 -11.36 8.12 -10.49
N ILE A 99 -10.62 7.23 -9.83
CA ILE A 99 -10.32 7.33 -8.39
C ILE A 99 -9.34 8.48 -8.15
N LEU A 100 -8.32 8.61 -9.00
CA LEU A 100 -7.33 9.69 -8.91
C LEU A 100 -7.97 11.06 -9.13
N GLU A 101 -8.91 11.18 -10.07
CA GLU A 101 -9.70 12.39 -10.30
C GLU A 101 -10.59 12.73 -9.07
N MET A 102 -11.22 11.71 -8.47
CA MET A 102 -12.04 11.87 -7.27
C MET A 102 -11.19 12.27 -6.03
N VAL A 103 -10.02 11.64 -5.85
CA VAL A 103 -9.14 11.87 -4.69
C VAL A 103 -8.29 13.14 -4.86
N GLY A 104 -7.92 13.48 -6.10
CA GLY A 104 -7.19 14.70 -6.47
C GLY A 104 -8.05 15.97 -6.36
N ARG A 105 -9.38 15.82 -6.27
CA ARG A 105 -10.31 16.92 -5.99
C ARG A 105 -10.28 17.44 -4.55
N PHE A 106 -9.46 16.87 -3.67
CA PHE A 106 -9.13 17.48 -2.38
C PHE A 106 -8.15 18.64 -2.59
N LYS A 107 -8.74 19.79 -2.97
CA LYS A 107 -8.29 21.19 -2.91
C LYS A 107 -7.25 21.45 -1.79
N THR A 108 -6.13 22.15 -2.06
CA THR A 108 -5.97 23.62 -1.86
C THR A 108 -6.71 24.19 -0.67
#